data_AF-A0A0C2CPY1-F1
#
_entry.id   AF-A0A0C2CPY1-F1
#
_cell.length_a   1.000
_cell.length_b   1.000
_cell.length_c   1.000
_cell.angle_alpha   90.00
_cell.angle_beta   90.00
_cell.angle_gamma   90.00
#
_symmetry.space_group_name_H-M   'P 1'
#
loop_
_entity.id
_entity.type
_entity.pdbx_description
1 polymer ?
#
loop_
_entity_poly.entity_id
_entity_poly.type
_entity_poly.pdbx_seq_one_letter_code
_entity_poly.pdbx_strand_id
1 'polypeptide(L)'
;MDDVRSDYHLSLSTNETQGAMSCMADLLRARFGCQQVLALTKGPPIKAYLLPNTDAHQNEYLAEHDFRVKFLTGFTGSNAYVAVTNQKAVLWTDGRYFTQAAEQLVPSFTLLKQDQADSISVEDFVVENLDAGDWVGIDPALHTFEGGQKLVKTLEGMGLHVAPVKENLVDELWKNRPPLQSKGPIVLSLQEHGRETEDKLRELRERIGCKKCSSIILTALDDIMCKDSMILLRKH
;
A
#
# COMPACT_ATOMS: atom_id res chain seq x y z
N MET A 1 30.85 3.26 71.28
CA MET A 1 31.07 4.13 70.10
C MET A 1 31.33 3.16 68.98
N ASP A 2 30.22 2.68 68.45
CA ASP A 2 30.03 1.35 67.88
C ASP A 2 30.23 1.44 66.36
N ASP A 3 31.22 0.73 65.84
CA ASP A 3 31.15 -0.59 65.19
C ASP A 3 30.73 -0.50 63.71
N VAL A 4 31.71 -0.78 62.85
CA VAL A 4 31.61 -0.89 61.39
C VAL A 4 31.40 -2.36 61.08
N ARG A 5 30.21 -2.75 60.62
CA ARG A 5 29.99 -4.03 59.94
C ARG A 5 28.99 -3.92 58.79
N SER A 6 29.47 -4.43 57.66
CA SER A 6 28.76 -4.92 56.48
C SER A 6 27.45 -5.63 56.81
N ASP A 7 26.41 -5.39 56.01
CA ASP A 7 25.52 -6.46 55.55
C ASP A 7 24.96 -6.14 54.15
N TYR A 8 25.36 -7.00 53.21
CA TYR A 8 24.64 -7.27 51.98
C TYR A 8 23.32 -7.94 52.36
N HIS A 9 22.18 -7.41 51.88
CA HIS A 9 21.00 -8.26 51.69
C HIS A 9 20.38 -8.06 50.32
N LEU A 10 20.19 -9.23 49.71
CA LEU A 10 19.80 -9.55 48.36
C LEU A 10 18.28 -9.38 48.14
N SER A 11 17.93 -8.90 46.94
CA SER A 11 16.96 -9.46 45.99
C SER A 11 15.43 -9.33 46.17
N LEU A 12 14.81 -9.32 44.98
CA LEU A 12 13.41 -9.52 44.56
C LEU A 12 12.59 -8.21 44.49
N SER A 13 11.95 -7.81 43.39
CA SER A 13 11.56 -8.54 42.19
C SER A 13 11.56 -7.63 40.96
N THR A 14 11.99 -8.21 39.85
CA THR A 14 11.49 -8.00 38.50
C THR A 14 10.13 -7.29 38.43
N ASN A 15 10.07 -6.16 37.73
CA ASN A 15 8.96 -5.92 36.83
C ASN A 15 9.52 -5.43 35.51
N GLU A 16 9.60 -6.40 34.62
CA GLU A 16 9.71 -6.25 33.17
C GLU A 16 8.64 -5.26 32.70
N THR A 17 9.04 -4.02 32.46
CA THR A 17 8.30 -3.13 31.58
C THR A 17 9.28 -2.20 30.89
N GLN A 18 10.30 -2.81 30.28
CA GLN A 18 10.95 -2.23 29.11
C GLN A 18 9.89 -2.24 28.02
N GLY A 19 9.10 -1.18 27.93
CA GLY A 19 8.03 -1.04 26.93
C GLY A 19 8.60 -1.25 25.54
N ALA A 20 8.19 -2.33 24.88
CA ALA A 20 8.50 -2.58 23.48
C ALA A 20 8.10 -1.33 22.69
N MET A 21 9.06 -0.68 22.04
CA MET A 21 8.70 0.23 20.96
C MET A 21 7.96 -0.61 19.92
N SER A 22 6.64 -0.49 19.89
CA SER A 22 5.82 -1.19 18.89
C SER A 22 6.28 -0.74 17.51
N CYS A 23 6.82 -1.66 16.72
CA CYS A 23 7.26 -1.33 15.37
C CYS A 23 6.04 -1.11 14.47
N MET A 24 6.18 -0.35 13.38
CA MET A 24 5.06 0.00 12.49
C MET A 24 4.29 -1.23 11.97
N ALA A 25 4.98 -2.35 11.75
CA ALA A 25 4.35 -3.61 11.37
C ALA A 25 3.43 -4.16 12.48
N ASP A 26 3.81 -4.08 13.75
CA ASP A 26 2.97 -4.53 14.88
C ASP A 26 1.74 -3.65 15.06
N LEU A 27 1.90 -2.33 14.87
CA LEU A 27 0.76 -1.40 14.88
C LEU A 27 -0.25 -1.74 13.78
N LEU A 28 0.23 -2.16 12.61
CA LEU A 28 -0.64 -2.62 11.53
C LEU A 28 -1.30 -3.98 11.83
N ARG A 29 -0.55 -4.94 12.38
CA ARG A 29 -1.08 -6.25 12.81
C ARG A 29 -2.21 -6.10 13.83
N ALA A 30 -2.12 -5.11 14.72
CA ALA A 30 -3.19 -4.80 15.67
C ALA A 30 -4.53 -4.41 14.99
N ARG A 31 -4.51 -4.07 13.69
CA ARG A 31 -5.71 -3.75 12.88
C ARG A 31 -6.28 -4.93 12.12
N PHE A 32 -5.62 -6.07 12.11
CA PHE A 32 -6.10 -7.25 11.37
C PHE A 32 -7.43 -7.81 11.90
N GLY A 33 -7.78 -7.49 13.15
CA GLY A 33 -9.06 -7.83 13.77
C GLY A 33 -9.96 -6.63 14.05
N CYS A 34 -9.78 -5.49 13.39
CA CYS A 34 -10.68 -4.35 13.59
C CYS A 34 -12.10 -4.65 13.06
N GLN A 35 -13.10 -3.92 13.55
CA GLN A 35 -14.52 -4.22 13.29
C GLN A 35 -14.87 -4.30 11.80
N GLN A 36 -14.28 -3.44 10.96
CA GLN A 36 -14.51 -3.50 9.51
C GLN A 36 -14.00 -4.80 8.88
N VAL A 37 -12.84 -5.30 9.35
CA VAL A 37 -12.28 -6.56 8.87
C VAL A 37 -13.15 -7.73 9.32
N LEU A 38 -13.50 -7.78 10.61
CA LEU A 38 -14.32 -8.87 11.15
C LEU A 38 -15.70 -8.96 10.48
N ALA A 39 -16.27 -7.82 10.07
CA ALA A 39 -17.51 -7.77 9.32
C ALA A 39 -17.37 -8.37 7.91
N LEU A 40 -16.24 -8.13 7.23
CA LEU A 40 -15.96 -8.64 5.88
C LEU A 40 -15.67 -10.15 5.89
N THR A 41 -14.89 -10.61 6.86
CA THR A 41 -14.45 -12.01 6.99
C THR A 41 -15.46 -12.91 7.72
N LYS A 42 -16.52 -12.31 8.29
CA LYS A 42 -17.53 -12.98 9.13
C LYS A 42 -16.97 -13.55 10.43
N GLY A 43 -16.03 -12.85 11.05
CA GLY A 43 -15.56 -13.12 12.41
C GLY A 43 -14.05 -13.35 12.56
N PRO A 44 -13.34 -14.05 11.66
CA PRO A 44 -11.89 -14.23 11.77
C PRO A 44 -11.10 -12.98 11.40
N PRO A 45 -9.98 -12.66 12.06
CA PRO A 45 -9.07 -11.61 11.59
C PRO A 45 -8.38 -12.02 10.28
N ILE A 46 -7.90 -11.04 9.51
CA ILE A 46 -6.95 -11.32 8.42
C ILE A 46 -5.59 -11.77 8.99
N LYS A 47 -4.80 -12.44 8.17
CA LYS A 47 -3.49 -13.00 8.54
C LYS A 47 -2.35 -12.42 7.72
N ALA A 48 -2.69 -11.82 6.57
CA ALA A 48 -1.82 -10.96 5.80
C ALA A 48 -2.56 -9.71 5.35
N TYR A 49 -1.83 -8.62 5.13
CA TYR A 49 -2.28 -7.42 4.44
C TYR A 49 -1.31 -7.06 3.33
N LEU A 50 -1.84 -6.89 2.11
CA LEU A 50 -1.06 -6.54 0.92
C LEU A 50 -1.26 -5.07 0.58
N LEU A 51 -0.16 -4.36 0.37
CA LEU A 51 -0.12 -2.93 0.13
C LEU A 51 0.82 -2.60 -1.05
N PRO A 52 0.29 -2.44 -2.27
CA PRO A 52 1.07 -1.92 -3.38
C PRO A 52 1.41 -0.43 -3.16
N ASN A 53 2.57 0.02 -3.68
CA ASN A 53 2.95 1.42 -3.68
C ASN A 53 2.29 2.18 -4.83
N THR A 54 1.00 2.44 -4.72
CA THR A 54 0.26 3.23 -5.69
C THR A 54 -0.91 3.97 -5.05
N ASP A 55 -1.66 4.76 -5.84
CA ASP A 55 -2.92 5.38 -5.44
C ASP A 55 -4.10 4.80 -6.23
N ALA A 56 -5.30 5.35 -5.99
CA ALA A 56 -6.52 4.93 -6.66
C ALA A 56 -6.52 5.15 -8.19
N HIS A 57 -5.56 5.93 -8.70
CA HIS A 57 -5.40 6.26 -10.11
C HIS A 57 -4.25 5.50 -10.77
N GLN A 58 -3.59 4.60 -10.02
CA GLN A 58 -2.46 3.80 -10.47
C GLN A 58 -1.25 4.65 -10.89
N ASN A 59 -1.05 5.80 -10.23
CA ASN A 59 0.10 6.65 -10.49
C ASN A 59 1.41 5.99 -10.02
N GLU A 60 2.51 6.26 -10.75
CA GLU A 60 3.86 5.86 -10.36
C GLU A 60 4.46 6.79 -9.28
N TYR A 61 4.17 8.09 -9.39
CA TYR A 61 4.63 9.10 -8.42
C TYR A 61 3.47 9.58 -7.57
N LEU A 62 3.56 9.31 -6.27
CA LEU A 62 2.48 9.55 -5.34
C LEU A 62 2.59 10.92 -4.68
N ALA A 63 1.45 11.53 -4.43
CA ALA A 63 1.36 12.64 -3.49
C ALA A 63 1.74 12.13 -2.09
N GLU A 64 2.31 13.00 -1.25
CA GLU A 64 2.66 12.66 0.14
C GLU A 64 1.46 12.15 0.96
N HIS A 65 0.24 12.56 0.59
CA HIS A 65 -1.01 12.05 1.18
C HIS A 65 -1.22 10.55 0.91
N ASP A 66 -0.83 10.03 -0.26
CA ASP A 66 -1.08 8.64 -0.67
C ASP A 66 0.13 7.73 -0.53
N PHE A 67 1.28 8.26 -0.10
CA PHE A 67 2.53 7.52 0.04
C PHE A 67 2.57 6.62 1.29
N ARG A 68 1.62 5.70 1.40
CA ARG A 68 1.42 4.79 2.53
C ARG A 68 2.61 3.88 2.79
N VAL A 69 3.27 3.39 1.73
CA VAL A 69 4.47 2.56 1.86
C VAL A 69 5.61 3.33 2.51
N LYS A 70 5.82 4.60 2.13
CA LYS A 70 6.81 5.48 2.78
C LYS A 70 6.50 5.65 4.26
N PHE A 71 5.24 5.94 4.62
CA PHE A 71 4.85 6.06 6.02
C PHE A 71 5.07 4.77 6.82
N LEU A 72 4.72 3.62 6.24
CA LEU A 72 4.79 2.34 6.94
C LEU A 72 6.22 1.80 7.06
N THR A 73 7.05 2.00 6.02
CA THR A 73 8.34 1.30 5.86
C THR A 73 9.56 2.21 5.88
N GLY A 74 9.38 3.52 5.67
CA GLY A 74 10.47 4.49 5.46
C GLY A 74 10.98 4.57 4.01
N PHE A 75 10.64 3.59 3.16
CA PHE A 75 11.13 3.52 1.79
C PHE A 75 10.46 4.54 0.86
N THR A 76 11.26 5.28 0.08
CA THR A 76 10.77 6.36 -0.80
C THR A 76 10.91 6.09 -2.30
N GLY A 77 11.26 4.88 -2.72
CA GLY A 77 11.31 4.52 -4.14
C GLY A 77 9.92 4.50 -4.77
N SER A 78 9.84 4.65 -6.10
CA SER A 78 8.55 4.65 -6.81
C SER A 78 7.98 3.24 -7.01
N ASN A 79 8.83 2.22 -7.12
CA ASN A 79 8.39 0.83 -7.18
C ASN A 79 8.49 0.17 -5.81
N ALA A 80 7.36 -0.25 -5.25
CA ALA A 80 7.34 -1.13 -4.09
C ALA A 80 6.04 -1.93 -4.00
N TYR A 81 6.14 -3.12 -3.41
CA TYR A 81 4.99 -3.89 -2.97
C TYR A 81 5.26 -4.36 -1.53
N VAL A 82 4.30 -4.22 -0.63
CA VAL A 82 4.45 -4.60 0.77
C VAL A 82 3.51 -5.73 1.12
N ALA A 83 3.99 -6.71 1.88
CA ALA A 83 3.15 -7.68 2.58
C ALA A 83 3.51 -7.68 4.06
N VAL A 84 2.48 -7.63 4.91
CA VAL A 84 2.63 -7.83 6.36
C VAL A 84 1.79 -9.03 6.74
N THR A 85 2.43 -10.08 7.24
CA THR A 85 1.76 -11.23 7.88
C THR A 85 1.80 -11.07 9.40
N ASN A 86 1.22 -12.01 10.14
CA ASN A 86 1.33 -12.02 11.60
C ASN A 86 2.78 -12.10 12.12
N GLN A 87 3.70 -12.66 11.33
CA GLN A 87 5.08 -12.90 11.75
C GLN A 87 6.10 -12.09 10.96
N LYS A 88 5.85 -11.84 9.67
CA LYS A 88 6.81 -11.20 8.77
C LYS A 88 6.26 -9.89 8.22
N ALA A 89 7.15 -8.99 7.86
CA ALA A 89 6.83 -7.78 7.12
C ALA A 89 7.93 -7.59 6.08
N VAL A 90 7.53 -7.51 4.82
CA VAL A 90 8.45 -7.53 3.69
C VAL A 90 8.09 -6.44 2.69
N LEU A 91 9.10 -5.96 1.97
CA LEU A 91 8.95 -5.04 0.85
C LEU A 91 9.69 -5.59 -0.35
N TRP A 92 8.99 -5.75 -1.47
CA TRP A 92 9.59 -6.01 -2.78
C TRP A 92 9.88 -4.70 -3.50
N THR A 93 11.00 -4.65 -4.20
CA THR A 93 11.31 -3.62 -5.20
C THR A 93 12.24 -4.20 -6.27
N ASP A 94 12.42 -3.48 -7.37
CA ASP A 94 13.37 -3.83 -8.44
C ASP A 94 14.80 -3.30 -8.19
N GLY A 95 15.71 -3.70 -9.08
CA GLY A 95 17.16 -3.45 -8.97
C GLY A 95 17.59 -1.99 -8.91
N ARG A 96 16.74 -1.04 -9.35
CA ARG A 96 17.02 0.40 -9.23
C ARG A 96 17.14 0.85 -7.78
N TYR A 97 16.49 0.13 -6.86
CA TYR A 97 16.26 0.57 -5.50
C TYR A 97 16.88 -0.32 -4.42
N PHE A 98 17.64 -1.37 -4.76
CA PHE A 98 18.17 -2.29 -3.74
C PHE A 98 19.03 -1.60 -2.67
N THR A 99 19.97 -0.73 -3.08
CA THR A 99 20.81 0.02 -2.14
C THR A 99 19.97 0.99 -1.31
N GLN A 100 19.06 1.73 -1.95
CA GLN A 100 18.18 2.67 -1.27
C GLN A 100 17.29 1.96 -0.24
N ALA A 101 16.72 0.81 -0.59
CA ALA A 101 15.85 0.04 0.31
C ALA A 101 16.65 -0.51 1.50
N ALA A 102 17.88 -0.98 1.29
CA ALA A 102 18.75 -1.43 2.37
C ALA A 102 19.08 -0.30 3.39
N GLU A 103 19.11 0.95 2.93
CA GLU A 103 19.39 2.11 3.79
C GLU A 103 18.14 2.71 4.44
N GLN A 104 16.99 2.68 3.77
CA GLN A 104 15.79 3.40 4.19
C GLN A 104 14.78 2.55 4.98
N LEU A 105 14.79 1.23 4.81
CA LEU A 105 13.80 0.38 5.46
C LEU A 105 13.96 0.42 6.98
N VAL A 106 12.84 0.62 7.68
CA VAL A 106 12.82 0.47 9.12
C VAL A 106 13.07 -0.99 9.51
N PRO A 107 13.72 -1.28 10.66
CA PRO A 107 14.21 -2.63 11.00
C PRO A 107 13.17 -3.76 11.01
N SER A 108 11.87 -3.43 11.12
CA SER A 108 10.80 -4.43 11.08
C SER A 108 10.49 -4.98 9.69
N PHE A 109 10.99 -4.34 8.61
CA PHE A 109 10.76 -4.76 7.24
C PHE A 109 12.00 -5.42 6.63
N THR A 110 11.79 -6.54 5.94
CA THR A 110 12.83 -7.24 5.19
C THR A 110 12.70 -6.93 3.69
N LEU A 111 13.80 -6.58 3.05
CA LEU A 111 13.87 -6.37 1.60
C LEU A 111 13.83 -7.71 0.86
N LEU A 112 12.90 -7.83 -0.10
CA LEU A 112 12.87 -8.90 -1.10
C LEU A 112 13.16 -8.28 -2.48
N LYS A 113 14.01 -8.94 -3.26
CA LYS A 113 14.48 -8.42 -4.56
C LYS A 113 13.64 -9.01 -5.68
N GLN A 114 13.06 -8.16 -6.53
CA GLN A 114 12.33 -8.60 -7.73
C GLN A 114 13.30 -9.02 -8.84
N ASP A 115 12.81 -9.87 -9.74
CA ASP A 115 13.50 -10.29 -10.97
C ASP A 115 14.91 -10.85 -10.77
N GLN A 116 15.14 -11.49 -9.61
CA GLN A 116 16.35 -12.27 -9.34
C GLN A 116 16.04 -13.76 -9.45
N ALA A 117 17.05 -14.58 -9.74
CA ALA A 117 16.89 -16.02 -9.90
C ALA A 117 16.32 -16.72 -8.65
N ASP A 118 16.55 -16.14 -7.47
CA ASP A 118 16.12 -16.58 -6.15
C ASP A 118 14.94 -15.75 -5.60
N SER A 119 14.29 -14.92 -6.43
CA SER A 119 13.17 -14.08 -6.00
C SER A 119 11.92 -14.92 -5.72
N ILE A 120 11.25 -14.62 -4.60
CA ILE A 120 9.94 -15.16 -4.25
C ILE A 120 8.85 -14.20 -4.72
N SER A 121 7.80 -14.72 -5.34
CA SER A 121 6.63 -13.92 -5.72
C SER A 121 5.82 -13.50 -4.49
N VAL A 122 4.92 -12.52 -4.65
CA VAL A 122 4.01 -12.11 -3.55
C VAL A 122 3.11 -13.27 -3.17
N GLU A 123 2.58 -13.97 -4.17
CA GLU A 123 1.66 -15.10 -4.00
C GLU A 123 2.34 -16.28 -3.28
N ASP A 124 3.55 -16.66 -3.70
CA ASP A 124 4.31 -17.73 -3.06
C ASP A 124 4.67 -17.36 -1.61
N PHE A 125 5.08 -16.10 -1.37
CA PHE A 125 5.35 -15.63 -0.01
C PHE A 125 4.10 -15.71 0.88
N VAL A 126 2.93 -15.35 0.38
CA VAL A 126 1.69 -15.45 1.17
C VAL A 126 1.38 -16.91 1.50
N VAL A 127 1.46 -17.82 0.53
CA VAL A 127 1.18 -19.25 0.74
C VAL A 127 2.18 -19.92 1.68
N GLU A 128 3.46 -19.54 1.64
CA GLU A 128 4.47 -20.07 2.56
C GLU A 128 4.28 -19.63 4.02
N ASN A 129 3.48 -18.59 4.27
CA ASN A 129 3.34 -17.98 5.59
C ASN A 129 1.92 -18.03 6.17
N LEU A 130 0.94 -18.53 5.42
CA LEU A 130 -0.47 -18.63 5.82
C LEU A 130 -0.97 -20.07 5.72
N ASP A 131 -1.98 -20.39 6.53
CA ASP A 131 -2.65 -21.68 6.51
C ASP A 131 -3.87 -21.66 5.57
N ALA A 132 -4.27 -22.82 5.06
CA ALA A 132 -5.48 -22.93 4.23
C ALA A 132 -6.72 -22.43 5.01
N GLY A 133 -7.54 -21.62 4.33
CA GLY A 133 -8.72 -20.95 4.90
C GLY A 133 -8.42 -19.59 5.55
N ASP A 134 -7.15 -19.18 5.64
CA ASP A 134 -6.81 -17.86 6.15
C ASP A 134 -7.23 -16.73 5.19
N TRP A 135 -7.47 -15.55 5.79
CA TRP A 135 -7.88 -14.35 5.07
C TRP A 135 -6.70 -13.41 4.81
N VAL A 136 -6.62 -12.90 3.58
CA VAL A 136 -5.66 -11.90 3.13
C VAL A 136 -6.42 -10.60 2.86
N GLY A 137 -6.08 -9.53 3.58
CA GLY A 137 -6.64 -8.20 3.37
C GLY A 137 -5.95 -7.47 2.24
N ILE A 138 -6.75 -6.80 1.39
CA ILE A 138 -6.26 -5.87 0.37
C ILE A 138 -7.09 -4.59 0.41
N ASP A 139 -6.48 -3.46 0.05
CA ASP A 139 -7.25 -2.28 -0.36
C ASP A 139 -7.62 -2.41 -1.86
N PRO A 140 -8.91 -2.56 -2.20
CA PRO A 140 -9.33 -2.75 -3.58
C PRO A 140 -9.07 -1.51 -4.46
N ALA A 141 -8.97 -0.31 -3.89
CA ALA A 141 -8.70 0.90 -4.66
C ALA A 141 -7.27 0.94 -5.21
N LEU A 142 -6.34 0.21 -4.60
CA LEU A 142 -4.92 0.23 -4.99
C LEU A 142 -4.56 -0.85 -6.01
N HIS A 143 -5.54 -1.63 -6.47
CA HIS A 143 -5.33 -2.69 -7.45
C HIS A 143 -6.11 -2.37 -8.73
N THR A 144 -5.51 -2.62 -9.89
CA THR A 144 -6.26 -2.65 -11.14
C THR A 144 -7.33 -3.73 -11.08
N PHE A 145 -8.44 -3.57 -11.81
CA PHE A 145 -9.50 -4.57 -11.84
C PHE A 145 -8.98 -5.94 -12.31
N GLU A 146 -8.21 -5.96 -13.40
CA GLU A 146 -7.63 -7.20 -13.93
C GLU A 146 -6.59 -7.80 -12.98
N GLY A 147 -5.68 -6.99 -12.45
CA GLY A 147 -4.66 -7.44 -11.50
C GLY A 147 -5.26 -7.97 -10.20
N GLY A 148 -6.25 -7.26 -9.65
CA GLY A 148 -6.99 -7.67 -8.46
C GLY A 148 -7.78 -8.97 -8.69
N GLN A 149 -8.47 -9.11 -9.83
CA GLN A 149 -9.14 -10.38 -10.16
C GLN A 149 -8.17 -11.55 -10.29
N LYS A 150 -7.01 -11.32 -10.91
CA LYS A 150 -5.96 -12.34 -11.02
C LYS A 150 -5.45 -12.74 -9.64
N LEU A 151 -5.11 -11.77 -8.79
CA LEU A 151 -4.65 -12.00 -7.43
C LEU A 151 -5.67 -12.80 -6.62
N VAL A 152 -6.94 -12.41 -6.65
CA VAL A 152 -8.03 -13.13 -5.95
C VAL A 152 -8.11 -14.57 -6.43
N LYS A 153 -8.18 -14.79 -7.74
CA LYS A 153 -8.24 -16.16 -8.31
C LYS A 153 -7.04 -17.01 -7.92
N THR A 154 -5.85 -16.43 -7.91
CA THR A 154 -4.62 -17.14 -7.53
C THR A 154 -4.66 -17.55 -6.06
N LEU A 155 -4.95 -16.61 -5.16
CA LEU A 155 -5.00 -16.88 -3.72
C LEU A 155 -6.13 -17.86 -3.35
N GLU A 156 -7.31 -17.71 -3.97
CA GLU A 156 -8.42 -18.67 -3.79
C GLU A 156 -8.08 -20.06 -4.32
N GLY A 157 -7.40 -20.14 -5.47
CA GLY A 157 -6.89 -21.40 -6.03
C GLY A 157 -5.86 -22.08 -5.13
N MET A 158 -5.19 -21.32 -4.26
CA MET A 158 -4.25 -21.79 -3.24
C MET A 158 -4.93 -22.09 -1.89
N GLY A 159 -6.26 -21.96 -1.80
CA GLY A 159 -7.03 -22.28 -0.60
C GLY A 159 -7.13 -21.13 0.42
N LEU A 160 -6.80 -19.89 0.04
CA LEU A 160 -6.94 -18.71 0.87
C LEU A 160 -8.20 -17.91 0.53
N HIS A 161 -8.55 -16.94 1.36
CA HIS A 161 -9.64 -16.00 1.11
C HIS A 161 -9.13 -14.57 1.00
N VAL A 162 -9.79 -13.72 0.23
CA VAL A 162 -9.41 -12.30 0.08
C VAL A 162 -10.48 -11.38 0.67
N ALA A 163 -10.08 -10.52 1.61
CA ALA A 163 -10.91 -9.50 2.22
C ALA A 163 -10.66 -8.12 1.56
N PRO A 164 -11.64 -7.54 0.85
CA PRO A 164 -11.51 -6.21 0.24
C PRO A 164 -11.79 -5.11 1.29
N VAL A 165 -10.76 -4.72 2.03
CA VAL A 165 -10.81 -3.73 3.10
C VAL A 165 -10.81 -2.33 2.48
N LYS A 166 -11.98 -1.68 2.43
CA LYS A 166 -12.15 -0.39 1.73
C LYS A 166 -11.49 0.79 2.44
N GLU A 167 -11.48 0.79 3.77
CA GLU A 167 -10.77 1.80 4.54
C GLU A 167 -9.37 1.28 4.83
N ASN A 168 -8.37 1.87 4.17
CA ASN A 168 -7.00 1.37 4.24
C ASN A 168 -6.49 1.31 5.68
N LEU A 169 -6.03 0.14 6.12
CA LEU A 169 -5.60 -0.07 7.51
C LEU A 169 -4.39 0.80 7.90
N VAL A 170 -3.59 1.26 6.94
CA VAL A 170 -2.47 2.19 7.19
C VAL A 170 -3.00 3.58 7.58
N ASP A 171 -4.14 3.99 7.02
CA ASP A 171 -4.73 5.30 7.28
C ASP A 171 -5.21 5.41 8.73
N GLU A 172 -5.66 4.30 9.34
CA GLU A 172 -6.00 4.24 10.78
C GLU A 172 -4.80 4.53 11.71
N LEU A 173 -3.58 4.28 11.23
CA LEU A 173 -2.34 4.50 11.98
C LEU A 173 -1.76 5.91 11.73
N TRP A 174 -2.04 6.47 10.55
CA TRP A 174 -1.40 7.69 10.06
C TRP A 174 -2.08 8.96 10.58
N LYS A 175 -1.94 9.21 11.89
CA LYS A 175 -2.58 10.37 12.56
C LYS A 175 -2.22 11.74 11.97
N ASN A 176 -1.00 11.89 11.48
CA ASN A 176 -0.49 13.13 10.87
C ASN A 176 -0.41 13.02 9.34
N ARG A 177 -1.38 12.35 8.71
CA ARG A 177 -1.43 12.21 7.26
C ARG A 177 -1.45 13.60 6.60
N PRO A 178 -0.51 13.90 5.68
CA PRO A 178 -0.50 15.18 4.99
C PRO A 178 -1.83 15.42 4.27
N PRO A 179 -2.42 16.63 4.32
CA PRO A 179 -3.65 16.89 3.59
C PRO A 179 -3.42 16.75 2.09
N LEU A 180 -4.45 16.30 1.37
CA LEU A 180 -4.41 16.26 -0.09
C LEU A 180 -4.22 17.70 -0.61
N GLN A 181 -3.09 17.95 -1.29
CA GLN A 181 -2.82 19.25 -1.87
C GLN A 181 -3.56 19.35 -3.20
N SER A 182 -4.61 20.18 -3.24
CA SER A 182 -5.28 20.54 -4.48
C SER A 182 -5.08 22.02 -4.75
N LYS A 183 -4.39 22.32 -5.84
CA LYS A 183 -4.45 23.61 -6.50
C LYS A 183 -5.36 23.37 -7.72
N GLY A 184 -6.42 24.15 -7.85
CA GLY A 184 -7.45 23.93 -8.88
C GLY A 184 -6.86 23.79 -10.30
N PRO A 185 -7.58 23.14 -11.22
CA PRO A 185 -7.06 22.87 -12.56
C PRO A 185 -6.82 24.17 -13.32
N ILE A 186 -5.80 24.17 -14.17
CA ILE A 186 -5.55 25.25 -15.13
C ILE A 186 -6.10 24.79 -16.48
N VAL A 187 -6.96 25.62 -17.07
CA VAL A 187 -7.48 25.41 -18.43
C VAL A 187 -6.44 25.92 -19.42
N LEU A 188 -6.03 25.06 -20.34
CA LEU A 188 -5.12 25.44 -21.42
C LEU A 188 -5.88 26.14 -22.54
N SER A 189 -5.20 27.02 -23.26
CA SER A 189 -5.71 27.64 -24.48
C SER A 189 -5.59 26.71 -25.69
N LEU A 190 -6.41 26.95 -26.72
CA LEU A 190 -6.36 26.18 -27.97
C LEU A 190 -4.95 26.14 -28.61
N GLN A 191 -4.17 27.20 -28.46
CA GLN A 191 -2.81 27.27 -28.97
C GLN A 191 -1.85 26.32 -28.23
N GLU A 192 -2.12 26.04 -26.95
CA GLU A 192 -1.30 25.16 -26.12
C GLU A 192 -1.67 23.69 -26.31
N HIS A 193 -2.95 23.37 -26.48
CA HIS A 193 -3.42 21.98 -26.59
C HIS A 193 -3.76 21.51 -28.03
N GLY A 194 -3.77 22.41 -29.01
CA GLY A 194 -3.82 22.12 -30.45
C GLY A 194 -5.14 21.58 -31.02
N ARG A 195 -6.04 21.06 -30.18
CA ARG A 195 -7.38 20.56 -30.57
C ARG A 195 -8.42 20.81 -29.49
N GLU A 196 -9.62 21.22 -29.90
CA GLU A 196 -10.75 21.42 -28.99
C GLU A 196 -11.14 20.14 -28.24
N THR A 197 -11.57 20.30 -26.99
CA THR A 197 -12.08 19.20 -26.15
C THR A 197 -13.25 18.48 -26.84
N GLU A 198 -14.13 19.22 -27.52
CA GLU A 198 -15.27 18.66 -28.25
C GLU A 198 -14.82 17.68 -29.34
N ASP A 199 -13.76 18.01 -30.09
CA ASP A 199 -13.22 17.15 -31.14
C ASP A 199 -12.63 15.86 -30.55
N LYS A 200 -11.90 15.97 -29.44
CA LYS A 200 -11.34 14.81 -28.72
C LYS A 200 -12.45 13.88 -28.22
N LEU A 201 -13.53 14.44 -27.66
CA LEU A 201 -14.67 13.67 -27.17
C LEU A 201 -15.46 13.01 -28.30
N ARG A 202 -15.63 13.69 -29.44
CA ARG A 202 -16.28 13.11 -30.63
C ARG A 202 -15.51 11.90 -31.14
N GLU A 203 -14.20 12.02 -31.32
CA GLU A 203 -13.34 10.91 -31.74
C GLU A 203 -13.37 9.74 -30.74
N LEU A 204 -13.36 10.04 -29.43
CA LEU A 204 -13.48 9.01 -28.40
C LEU A 204 -14.82 8.25 -28.51
N ARG A 205 -15.93 8.97 -28.71
CA ARG A 205 -17.28 8.39 -28.88
C ARG A 205 -17.38 7.50 -30.10
N GLU A 206 -16.79 7.90 -31.22
CA GLU A 206 -16.72 7.08 -32.43
C GLU A 206 -15.93 5.79 -32.17
N ARG A 207 -14.77 5.87 -31.52
CA ARG A 207 -13.92 4.72 -31.21
C ARG A 207 -14.61 3.72 -30.28
N ILE A 208 -15.34 4.17 -29.26
CA ILE A 208 -16.10 3.27 -28.36
C ILE A 208 -17.30 2.66 -29.09
N GLY A 209 -17.96 3.42 -29.97
CA GLY A 209 -19.07 2.93 -30.81
C GLY A 209 -18.63 1.80 -31.75
N CYS A 210 -17.46 1.94 -32.39
CA CYS A 210 -16.85 0.88 -33.21
C CYS A 210 -16.54 -0.40 -32.41
N LYS A 211 -16.27 -0.27 -31.11
CA LYS A 211 -16.06 -1.42 -30.20
C LYS A 211 -17.36 -1.97 -29.60
N LYS A 212 -18.53 -1.46 -30.01
CA LYS A 212 -19.85 -1.82 -29.47
C LYS A 212 -19.97 -1.54 -27.96
N CYS A 213 -19.23 -0.55 -27.46
CA CYS A 213 -19.32 -0.10 -26.07
C CYS A 213 -20.23 1.13 -25.97
N SER A 214 -21.09 1.15 -24.96
CA SER A 214 -21.97 2.31 -24.68
C SER A 214 -21.32 3.36 -23.77
N SER A 215 -20.26 2.99 -23.05
CA SER A 215 -19.56 3.86 -22.11
C SER A 215 -18.09 3.49 -21.99
N ILE A 216 -17.32 4.41 -21.38
CA ILE A 216 -15.93 4.22 -20.98
C ILE A 216 -15.75 4.86 -19.61
N ILE A 217 -14.93 4.24 -18.76
CA ILE A 217 -14.51 4.79 -17.47
C ILE A 217 -13.04 5.15 -17.60
N LEU A 218 -12.66 6.36 -17.19
CA LEU A 218 -11.29 6.83 -17.16
C LEU A 218 -10.86 6.99 -15.72
N THR A 219 -9.78 6.32 -15.34
CA THR A 219 -9.24 6.35 -13.98
C THR A 219 -7.84 6.96 -13.93
N ALA A 220 -7.06 6.88 -15.01
CA ALA A 220 -5.75 7.50 -15.10
C ALA A 220 -5.89 9.03 -15.19
N LEU A 221 -5.13 9.76 -14.36
CA LEU A 221 -5.29 11.22 -14.24
C LEU A 221 -4.87 11.95 -15.51
N ASP A 222 -3.80 11.51 -16.15
CA ASP A 222 -3.30 12.02 -17.43
C ASP A 222 -4.31 11.87 -18.57
N ASP A 223 -5.03 10.74 -18.62
CA ASP A 223 -6.13 10.51 -19.56
C ASP A 223 -7.28 11.52 -19.38
N ILE A 224 -7.64 11.84 -18.13
CA ILE A 224 -8.68 12.82 -17.81
C ILE A 224 -8.20 14.22 -18.19
N MET A 225 -7.00 14.60 -17.76
CA MET A 225 -6.40 15.91 -18.01
C MET A 225 -6.27 16.20 -19.51
N CYS A 226 -5.78 15.23 -20.30
CA CYS A 226 -5.60 15.40 -21.74
C CYS A 226 -6.92 15.58 -22.50
N LYS A 227 -8.00 14.90 -22.06
CA LYS A 227 -9.31 14.97 -22.72
C LYS A 227 -10.05 16.25 -22.39
N ASP A 228 -9.96 16.73 -21.16
CA ASP A 228 -10.63 17.97 -20.73
C ASP A 228 -9.84 19.25 -21.04
N SER A 229 -8.67 19.12 -21.69
CA SER A 229 -7.75 20.25 -21.99
C SER A 229 -7.28 20.97 -20.72
N MET A 230 -7.05 20.21 -19.65
CA MET A 230 -6.49 20.67 -18.38
C MET A 230 -5.07 20.14 -18.22
N ILE A 231 -4.13 20.92 -17.69
CA ILE A 231 -2.82 20.41 -17.22
C ILE A 231 -2.52 20.94 -15.81
N LEU A 232 -1.94 20.05 -15.00
CA LEU A 232 -1.35 20.31 -13.68
C LEU A 232 -0.09 21.19 -13.78
N LEU A 233 -0.13 22.28 -13.02
CA LEU A 233 0.89 23.26 -12.65
C LEU A 233 2.36 23.00 -13.07
N ARG A 234 2.92 23.99 -13.78
CA ARG A 234 4.34 24.32 -13.75
C ARG A 234 4.83 24.34 -12.30
N LYS A 235 5.75 23.44 -11.93
CA LYS A 235 6.70 23.71 -10.85
C LYS A 235 7.58 24.88 -11.33
N HIS A 236 7.47 26.02 -10.65
CA HIS A 236 8.56 26.99 -10.58
C HIS A 236 9.56 26.52 -9.52
#